data_AF-A0A150QK18-F1
#
_entry.id   AF-A0A150QK18-F1
#
_cell.length_a   1.000
_cell.length_b   1.000
_cell.length_c   1.000
_cell.angle_alpha   90.00
_cell.angle_beta   90.00
_cell.angle_gamma   90.00
#
_symmetry.space_group_name_H-M   'P 1'
#
loop_
_entity.id
_entity.type
_entity.pdbx_description
1 polymer ?
#
loop_
_entity_poly.entity_id
_entity_poly.type
_entity_poly.pdbx_seq_one_letter_code
_entity_poly.pdbx_strand_id
1 'polypeptide(L)'
;MRDFTAAAGRLRSLSLGAKLLYTAFTVASVIGLLVSWRLYGAMVHDAGSAGYYAGAAVVAPAPTQTAAPAEGPALDLGPELDLPATPETPRVLVEQISERKLLEVTHFHLFSVPVYVLILAHLWLLARLPSWLHTAGVVAAVFTSGLHMAAPWLIRGAPGAAALMPVSGVAMLLSLGAMAVVSTVDMWSPRRSRRGEAPPPSEAE
;
A
#
# COMPACT_ATOMS: atom_id res chain seq x y z
N MET A 1 -4.56 13.42 -37.97
CA MET A 1 -3.75 13.11 -36.77
C MET A 1 -3.64 14.30 -35.79
N ARG A 2 -4.70 15.12 -35.62
CA ARG A 2 -4.69 16.26 -34.66
C ARG A 2 -5.43 15.97 -33.35
N ASP A 3 -6.11 14.83 -33.25
CA ASP A 3 -6.93 14.49 -32.08
C ASP A 3 -6.14 13.86 -30.91
N PHE A 4 -4.84 13.58 -31.10
CA PHE A 4 -3.96 13.08 -30.04
C PHE A 4 -3.21 14.19 -29.27
N THR A 5 -3.32 15.45 -29.70
CA THR A 5 -2.60 16.56 -29.04
C THR A 5 -3.40 17.21 -27.90
N ALA A 6 -4.69 16.91 -27.75
CA ALA A 6 -5.50 17.32 -26.61
C ALA A 6 -5.61 16.18 -25.57
N ALA A 7 -4.48 15.84 -24.92
CA ALA A 7 -4.39 14.67 -24.04
C ALA A 7 -5.10 14.81 -22.68
N ALA A 8 -5.31 16.03 -22.18
CA ALA A 8 -5.73 16.28 -20.80
C ALA A 8 -7.24 16.60 -20.67
N GLY A 9 -7.92 15.96 -19.71
CA GLY A 9 -9.32 16.25 -19.35
C GLY A 9 -10.38 15.36 -20.01
N ARG A 10 -9.97 14.25 -20.62
CA ARG A 10 -10.86 13.23 -21.20
C ARG A 10 -11.75 12.53 -20.17
N LEU A 11 -11.35 12.51 -18.90
CA LEU A 11 -12.21 11.94 -17.84
C LEU A 11 -13.57 12.62 -17.77
N ARG A 12 -13.64 13.93 -18.03
CA ARG A 12 -14.88 14.70 -18.02
C ARG A 12 -15.81 14.33 -19.19
N SER A 13 -15.27 13.72 -20.25
CA SER A 13 -16.01 13.33 -21.45
C SER A 13 -16.56 11.91 -21.44
N LEU A 14 -16.28 11.14 -20.40
CA LEU A 14 -16.75 9.77 -20.25
C LEU A 14 -18.29 9.68 -20.16
N SER A 15 -18.84 8.57 -20.64
CA SER A 15 -20.25 8.22 -20.44
C SER A 15 -20.56 8.02 -18.95
N LEU A 16 -21.83 8.17 -18.56
CA LEU A 16 -22.22 7.98 -17.16
C LEU A 16 -21.85 6.59 -16.62
N GLY A 17 -22.08 5.54 -17.42
CA GLY A 17 -21.70 4.16 -17.04
C GLY A 17 -20.21 4.01 -16.77
N ALA A 18 -19.35 4.59 -17.62
CA ALA A 18 -17.90 4.59 -17.39
C ALA A 18 -17.52 5.38 -16.13
N LYS A 19 -18.15 6.54 -15.89
CA LYS A 19 -17.90 7.32 -14.66
C LYS A 19 -18.26 6.54 -13.40
N LEU A 20 -19.40 5.86 -13.38
CA LEU A 20 -19.82 5.03 -12.25
C LEU A 20 -18.83 3.89 -12.00
N LEU A 21 -18.43 3.17 -13.06
CA LEU A 21 -17.48 2.06 -12.96
C LEU A 21 -16.13 2.51 -12.40
N TYR A 22 -15.54 3.59 -12.94
CA TYR A 22 -14.25 4.09 -12.46
C TYR A 22 -14.36 4.72 -11.06
N THR A 23 -15.50 5.32 -10.71
CA THR A 23 -15.73 5.82 -9.35
C THR A 23 -15.77 4.64 -8.36
N ALA A 24 -16.48 3.56 -8.68
CA ALA A 24 -16.50 2.37 -7.83
C ALA A 24 -15.10 1.78 -7.65
N PHE A 25 -14.32 1.67 -8.73
CA PHE A 25 -12.94 1.20 -8.67
C PHE A 25 -12.04 2.10 -7.81
N THR A 26 -12.10 3.42 -7.98
CA THR A 26 -11.26 4.37 -7.22
C THR A 26 -11.67 4.47 -5.75
N VAL A 27 -12.96 4.34 -5.43
CA VAL A 27 -13.44 4.28 -4.04
C VAL A 27 -12.97 2.98 -3.37
N ALA A 28 -13.17 1.83 -4.02
CA ALA A 28 -12.67 0.54 -3.52
C ALA A 28 -11.14 0.56 -3.36
N SER A 29 -10.44 1.25 -4.26
CA SER A 29 -8.99 1.45 -4.21
C SER A 29 -8.56 2.21 -2.96
N VAL A 30 -9.15 3.37 -2.68
CA VAL A 30 -8.83 4.16 -1.49
C VAL A 30 -9.18 3.39 -0.22
N ILE A 31 -10.35 2.75 -0.16
CA ILE A 31 -10.75 1.91 0.98
C ILE A 31 -9.74 0.78 1.19
N GLY A 32 -9.37 0.06 0.12
CA GLY A 32 -8.40 -1.03 0.17
C GLY A 32 -7.06 -0.56 0.74
N LEU A 33 -6.53 0.57 0.26
CA LEU A 33 -5.28 1.14 0.78
C LEU A 33 -5.38 1.52 2.27
N LEU A 34 -6.49 2.10 2.71
CA LEU A 34 -6.73 2.47 4.11
C LEU A 34 -6.90 1.23 5.02
N VAL A 35 -7.55 0.18 4.52
CA VAL A 35 -7.68 -1.10 5.22
C VAL A 35 -6.32 -1.78 5.33
N SER A 36 -5.53 -1.82 4.26
CA SER A 36 -4.16 -2.34 4.29
C SER A 36 -3.29 -1.58 5.28
N TRP A 37 -3.38 -0.24 5.32
CA TRP A 37 -2.68 0.59 6.30
C TRP A 37 -3.02 0.18 7.75
N ARG A 38 -4.32 0.04 8.05
CA ARG A 38 -4.79 -0.40 9.38
C ARG A 38 -4.34 -1.83 9.71
N LEU A 39 -4.42 -2.74 8.74
CA LEU A 39 -4.01 -4.12 8.89
C LEU A 39 -2.52 -4.23 9.21
N TYR A 40 -1.66 -3.53 8.46
CA TYR A 40 -0.22 -3.51 8.74
C TYR A 40 0.10 -2.90 10.10
N GLY A 41 -0.62 -1.85 10.51
CA GLY A 41 -0.48 -1.28 11.86
C GLY A 41 -0.78 -2.30 12.96
N ALA A 42 -1.86 -3.08 12.79
CA ALA A 42 -2.29 -4.09 13.75
C ALA A 42 -1.38 -5.33 13.79
N MET A 43 -0.74 -5.70 12.67
CA MET A 43 0.17 -6.85 12.63
C MET A 43 1.51 -6.62 13.33
N VAL A 44 1.89 -5.37 13.57
CA VAL A 44 3.21 -5.02 14.13
C VAL A 44 3.17 -4.99 15.66
N HIS A 45 2.10 -4.49 16.27
CA HIS A 45 1.93 -4.43 17.72
C HIS A 45 0.47 -4.12 18.07
N ASP A 46 -0.02 -4.58 19.23
CA ASP A 46 -1.39 -4.32 19.70
C ASP A 46 -1.66 -2.81 19.88
N ALA A 47 -0.65 -2.06 20.34
CA ALA A 47 -0.67 -0.60 20.41
C ALA A 47 -0.47 0.11 19.05
N GLY A 48 -0.37 -0.66 17.95
CA GLY A 48 -0.12 -0.18 16.60
C GLY A 48 1.35 0.07 16.28
N SER A 49 1.63 0.36 15.01
CA SER A 49 2.98 0.60 14.48
C SER A 49 3.69 1.78 15.16
N ALA A 50 2.98 2.85 15.53
CA ALA A 50 3.58 3.99 16.21
C ALA A 50 4.17 3.60 17.58
N GLY A 51 3.47 2.76 18.34
CA GLY A 51 3.97 2.22 19.61
C GLY A 51 5.19 1.34 19.41
N TYR A 52 5.17 0.46 18.40
CA TYR A 52 6.30 -0.41 18.06
C TYR A 52 7.57 0.38 17.75
N TYR A 53 7.49 1.36 16.84
CA TYR A 53 8.66 2.15 16.45
C TYR A 53 9.08 3.18 17.51
N ALA A 54 8.20 3.52 18.46
CA ALA A 54 8.55 4.31 19.64
C ALA A 54 9.22 3.48 20.75
N GLY A 55 9.40 2.16 20.57
CA GLY A 55 10.02 1.27 21.54
C GLY A 55 9.09 0.85 22.68
N ALA A 56 7.77 0.81 22.44
CA ALA A 56 6.82 0.28 23.43
C ALA A 56 7.22 -1.16 23.82
N ALA A 57 7.20 -1.44 25.12
CA ALA A 57 7.50 -2.77 25.62
C ALA A 57 6.50 -3.78 25.07
N VAL A 58 7.01 -4.80 24.38
CA VAL A 58 6.20 -5.96 24.00
C VAL A 58 5.76 -6.64 25.28
N VAL A 59 4.46 -6.61 25.58
CA VAL A 59 3.90 -7.37 26.69
C VAL A 59 4.12 -8.83 26.35
N ALA A 60 4.98 -9.50 27.12
CA ALA A 60 5.20 -10.93 26.93
C ALA A 60 3.83 -11.63 27.04
N PRO A 61 3.49 -12.55 26.11
CA PRO A 61 2.29 -13.35 26.28
C PRO A 61 2.34 -14.01 27.66
N ALA A 62 1.21 -14.03 28.36
CA ALA A 62 1.12 -14.68 29.66
C ALA A 62 1.74 -16.07 29.55
N PRO A 63 2.61 -16.48 30.49
CA PRO A 63 3.25 -17.79 30.42
C PRO A 63 2.15 -18.82 30.22
N THR A 64 2.27 -19.61 29.16
CA THR A 64 1.41 -20.76 28.90
C THR A 64 1.30 -21.51 30.22
N GLN A 65 0.08 -21.63 30.76
CA GLN A 65 -0.16 -22.39 31.98
C GLN A 65 0.63 -23.69 31.85
N THR A 66 1.60 -23.88 32.74
CA THR A 66 2.35 -25.12 32.85
C THR A 66 1.31 -26.21 32.91
N ALA A 67 1.26 -27.06 31.88
CA ALA A 67 0.37 -28.20 31.88
C ALA A 67 0.62 -28.94 33.19
N ALA A 68 -0.45 -29.24 33.93
CA ALA A 68 -0.36 -30.05 35.14
C ALA A 68 0.50 -31.28 34.85
N PRO A 69 1.43 -31.66 35.74
CA PRO A 69 2.37 -32.73 35.47
C PRO A 69 1.60 -33.99 35.08
N ALA A 70 1.73 -34.41 33.83
CA ALA A 70 1.22 -35.68 33.38
C ALA A 70 2.03 -36.76 34.11
N GLU A 71 1.34 -37.72 34.75
CA GLU A 71 1.92 -38.94 35.33
C GLU A 71 2.46 -39.86 34.23
N GLY A 72 3.45 -39.37 33.47
CA GLY A 72 4.23 -40.14 32.51
C GLY A 72 5.52 -40.67 33.15
N PRO A 73 6.16 -41.69 32.57
CA PRO A 73 7.40 -42.24 33.10
C PRO A 73 8.47 -41.13 33.16
N ALA A 74 9.12 -41.00 34.32
CA ALA A 74 10.15 -40.01 34.56
C ALA A 74 11.28 -40.19 33.53
N LEU A 75 11.46 -39.19 32.68
CA LEU A 75 12.66 -39.07 31.86
C LEU A 75 13.80 -38.66 32.80
N ASP A 76 14.79 -39.55 32.95
CA ASP A 76 16.03 -39.28 33.68
C ASP A 76 16.82 -38.21 32.93
N LEU A 77 16.53 -36.95 33.25
CA LEU A 77 17.30 -35.81 32.79
C LEU A 77 18.59 -35.82 33.61
N GLY A 78 19.71 -36.12 32.93
CA GLY A 78 21.06 -36.08 33.50
C GLY A 78 21.42 -34.74 34.15
N PRO A 79 22.64 -34.61 34.72
CA PRO A 79 22.97 -33.61 35.72
C PRO A 79 22.50 -32.22 35.30
N GLU A 80 21.73 -31.63 36.21
CA GLU A 80 21.13 -30.30 36.21
C GLU A 80 21.79 -29.37 35.18
N LEU A 81 21.05 -29.06 34.10
CA LEU A 81 21.44 -28.02 33.15
C LEU A 81 21.61 -26.73 33.94
N ASP A 82 22.86 -26.34 34.17
CA ASP A 82 23.26 -25.15 34.91
C ASP A 82 22.80 -23.92 34.10
N LEU A 83 21.56 -23.49 34.36
CA LEU A 83 20.97 -22.32 33.72
C LEU A 83 21.66 -21.08 34.31
N PRO A 84 22.21 -20.18 33.48
CA PRO A 84 22.90 -19.00 33.99
C PRO A 84 21.99 -18.18 34.92
N ALA A 85 22.47 -17.89 36.13
CA ALA A 85 21.74 -17.18 37.18
C ALA A 85 21.38 -15.73 36.82
N THR A 86 22.03 -15.17 35.81
CA THR A 86 21.60 -13.94 35.16
C THR A 86 20.53 -14.28 34.13
N PRO A 87 19.28 -13.79 34.27
CA PRO A 87 18.34 -13.83 33.17
C PRO A 87 18.97 -13.05 32.02
N GLU A 88 19.52 -13.76 31.03
CA GLU A 88 19.82 -13.13 29.75
C GLU A 88 18.53 -12.44 29.32
N THR A 89 18.61 -11.13 29.12
CA THR A 89 17.49 -10.36 28.57
C THR A 89 16.92 -11.17 27.40
N PRO A 90 15.65 -11.61 27.45
CA PRO A 90 15.10 -12.47 26.43
C PRO A 90 15.31 -11.77 25.10
N ARG A 91 16.19 -12.34 24.28
CA ARG A 91 16.36 -11.86 22.91
C ARG A 91 15.01 -12.08 22.28
N VAL A 92 14.33 -10.98 21.92
CA VAL A 92 13.06 -11.06 21.21
C VAL A 92 13.37 -11.82 19.92
N LEU A 93 13.03 -13.11 19.91
CA LEU A 93 13.17 -13.94 18.73
C LEU A 93 12.04 -13.51 17.79
N VAL A 94 12.29 -12.47 17.01
CA VAL A 94 11.38 -12.08 15.95
C VAL A 94 11.44 -13.19 14.92
N GLU A 95 10.43 -14.06 14.92
CA GLU A 95 10.29 -15.10 13.91
C GLU A 95 10.23 -14.43 12.54
N GLN A 96 11.30 -14.58 11.77
CA GLN A 96 11.36 -14.05 10.42
C GLN A 96 10.35 -14.79 9.56
N ILE A 97 9.65 -14.07 8.69
CA ILE A 97 8.73 -14.68 7.74
C ILE A 97 9.51 -15.72 6.90
N SER A 98 8.92 -16.90 6.73
CA SER A 98 9.57 -17.97 5.96
C SER A 98 9.73 -17.54 4.49
N GLU A 99 10.80 -18.00 3.85
CA GLU A 99 11.06 -17.67 2.44
C GLU A 99 9.93 -18.10 1.51
N ARG A 100 9.38 -19.31 1.75
CA ARG A 100 8.19 -19.80 1.03
C ARG A 100 7.04 -18.80 1.11
N LYS A 101 6.75 -18.28 2.31
CA LYS A 101 5.68 -17.30 2.50
C LYS A 101 6.01 -15.97 1.80
N LEU A 102 7.26 -15.55 1.85
CA LEU A 102 7.72 -14.32 1.18
C LEU A 102 7.57 -14.42 -0.35
N LEU A 103 7.94 -15.56 -0.93
CA LEU A 103 7.76 -15.86 -2.35
C LEU A 103 6.29 -15.90 -2.74
N GLU A 104 5.43 -16.55 -1.96
CA GLU A 104 3.99 -16.59 -2.20
C GLU A 104 3.38 -15.19 -2.25
N VAL A 105 3.63 -14.39 -1.21
CA VAL A 105 3.11 -13.02 -1.13
C VAL A 105 3.66 -12.17 -2.27
N THR A 106 4.96 -12.27 -2.54
CA THR A 106 5.61 -11.52 -3.64
C THR A 106 5.01 -11.90 -4.99
N HIS A 107 4.80 -13.19 -5.26
CA HIS A 107 4.18 -13.68 -6.50
C HIS A 107 2.80 -13.07 -6.72
N PHE A 108 1.93 -13.08 -5.71
CA PHE A 108 0.61 -12.46 -5.80
C PHE A 108 0.68 -10.95 -6.04
N HIS A 109 1.61 -10.25 -5.39
CA HIS A 109 1.76 -8.80 -5.56
C HIS A 109 2.36 -8.44 -6.91
N LEU A 110 3.32 -9.21 -7.43
CA LEU A 110 3.93 -8.99 -8.74
C LEU A 110 2.92 -9.11 -9.89
N PHE A 111 1.82 -9.85 -9.69
CA PHE A 111 0.75 -9.93 -10.68
C PHE A 111 -0.30 -8.82 -10.49
N SER A 112 -0.75 -8.61 -9.24
CA SER A 112 -1.88 -7.73 -8.95
C SER A 112 -1.51 -6.24 -8.87
N VAL A 113 -0.39 -5.89 -8.23
CA VAL A 113 0.00 -4.49 -8.00
C VAL A 113 0.34 -3.76 -9.30
N PRO A 114 1.09 -4.33 -10.26
CA PRO A 114 1.34 -3.64 -11.53
C PRO A 114 0.08 -3.35 -12.33
N VAL A 115 -0.90 -4.28 -12.34
CA VAL A 115 -2.20 -4.06 -12.99
C VAL A 115 -2.96 -2.94 -12.29
N TYR A 116 -2.96 -2.94 -10.96
CA TYR A 116 -3.61 -1.89 -10.17
C TYR A 116 -2.98 -0.50 -10.41
N VAL A 117 -1.66 -0.41 -10.39
CA VAL A 117 -0.90 0.81 -10.72
C VAL A 117 -1.21 1.26 -12.15
N LEU A 118 -1.24 0.34 -13.12
CA LEU A 118 -1.55 0.66 -14.52
C LEU A 118 -2.93 1.30 -14.66
N ILE A 119 -3.96 0.77 -14.00
CA ILE A 119 -5.32 1.30 -14.09
C ILE A 119 -5.38 2.72 -13.48
N LEU A 120 -4.83 2.93 -12.29
CA LEU A 120 -4.83 4.26 -11.64
C LEU A 120 -3.98 5.27 -12.39
N ALA A 121 -2.79 4.89 -12.83
CA ALA A 121 -1.92 5.72 -13.65
C ALA A 121 -2.59 6.10 -14.97
N HIS A 122 -3.31 5.17 -15.60
CA HIS A 122 -4.05 5.46 -16.82
C HIS A 122 -5.13 6.52 -16.59
N LEU A 123 -5.94 6.40 -15.53
CA LEU A 123 -6.92 7.43 -15.17
C LEU A 123 -6.25 8.78 -14.89
N TRP A 124 -5.14 8.77 -14.15
CA TRP A 124 -4.35 9.98 -13.85
C TRP A 124 -3.86 10.70 -15.11
N LEU A 125 -3.38 9.95 -16.10
CA LEU A 125 -2.94 10.50 -17.38
C LEU A 125 -4.08 11.13 -18.20
N LEU A 126 -5.32 10.66 -18.00
CA LEU A 126 -6.51 11.25 -18.64
C LEU A 126 -7.03 12.49 -17.89
N ALA A 127 -6.60 12.69 -16.65
CA ALA A 127 -7.01 13.82 -15.84
C ALA A 127 -6.45 15.14 -16.39
N ARG A 128 -7.17 16.23 -16.15
CA ARG A 128 -6.76 17.58 -16.56
C ARG A 128 -5.66 18.14 -15.65
N LEU A 129 -4.44 17.63 -15.80
CA LEU A 129 -3.25 18.03 -15.03
C LEU A 129 -2.16 18.56 -15.97
N PRO A 130 -1.20 19.36 -15.46
CA PRO A 130 -0.01 19.73 -16.23
C PRO A 130 0.86 18.48 -16.48
N SER A 131 1.60 18.48 -17.59
CA SER A 131 2.38 17.32 -18.05
C SER A 131 3.42 16.82 -17.04
N TRP A 132 4.01 17.70 -16.23
CA TRP A 132 4.96 17.29 -15.20
C TRP A 132 4.29 16.49 -14.07
N LEU A 133 3.02 16.79 -13.73
CA LEU A 133 2.24 16.00 -12.75
C LEU A 133 1.94 14.60 -13.29
N HIS A 134 1.69 14.49 -14.59
CA HIS A 134 1.51 13.20 -15.24
C HIS A 134 2.73 12.31 -15.03
N THR A 135 3.92 12.79 -15.43
CA THR A 135 5.17 12.03 -15.28
C THR A 135 5.53 11.79 -13.82
N ALA A 136 5.50 12.84 -12.99
CA ALA A 136 5.87 12.73 -11.57
C ALA A 136 4.95 11.76 -10.82
N GLY A 137 3.64 11.82 -11.07
CA GLY A 137 2.67 10.91 -10.48
C GLY A 137 2.95 9.45 -10.87
N VAL A 138 3.15 9.17 -12.16
CA VAL A 138 3.44 7.80 -12.63
C VAL A 138 4.75 7.27 -12.05
N VAL A 139 5.81 8.08 -12.06
CA VAL A 139 7.10 7.71 -11.47
C VAL A 139 6.95 7.42 -9.98
N ALA A 140 6.24 8.29 -9.24
CA ALA A 140 5.97 8.08 -7.82
C ALA A 140 5.22 6.77 -7.58
N ALA A 141 4.11 6.53 -8.29
CA ALA A 141 3.29 5.33 -8.14
C ALA A 141 4.07 4.04 -8.40
N VAL A 142 4.88 4.00 -9.46
CA VAL A 142 5.73 2.85 -9.80
C VAL A 142 6.80 2.65 -8.73
N PHE A 143 7.52 3.71 -8.37
CA PHE A 143 8.63 3.62 -7.42
C PHE A 143 8.17 3.22 -6.02
N THR A 144 7.11 3.86 -5.49
CA THR A 144 6.62 3.57 -4.13
C THR A 144 6.03 2.17 -4.04
N SER A 145 5.29 1.73 -5.06
CA SER A 145 4.73 0.37 -5.10
C SER A 145 5.83 -0.69 -5.24
N GLY A 146 6.80 -0.45 -6.13
CA GLY A 146 7.97 -1.32 -6.29
C GLY A 146 8.79 -1.44 -5.01
N LEU A 147 9.06 -0.30 -4.36
CA LEU A 147 9.77 -0.26 -3.09
C LEU A 147 9.01 -0.99 -1.98
N HIS A 148 7.68 -0.85 -1.93
CA HIS A 148 6.86 -1.54 -0.94
C HIS A 148 6.87 -3.07 -1.12
N MET A 149 6.86 -3.55 -2.37
CA MET A 149 7.01 -4.98 -2.66
C MET A 149 8.43 -5.50 -2.38
N ALA A 150 9.45 -4.68 -2.59
CA ALA A 150 10.83 -5.03 -2.31
C ALA A 150 11.20 -4.93 -0.82
N ALA A 151 10.48 -4.13 -0.03
CA ALA A 151 10.82 -3.85 1.37
C ALA A 151 10.98 -5.12 2.23
N PRO A 152 10.10 -6.14 2.18
CA PRO A 152 10.28 -7.37 2.95
C PRO A 152 11.58 -8.12 2.64
N TRP A 153 12.02 -8.11 1.37
CA TRP A 153 13.28 -8.73 0.95
C TRP A 153 14.50 -7.96 1.45
N LEU A 154 14.44 -6.62 1.37
CA LEU A 154 15.50 -5.74 1.87
C LEU A 154 15.65 -5.87 3.39
N ILE A 155 14.54 -5.94 4.12
CA ILE A 155 14.53 -6.11 5.58
C ILE A 155 15.11 -7.46 5.99
N ARG A 156 14.79 -8.53 5.23
CA ARG A 156 15.37 -9.87 5.46
C ARG A 156 16.90 -9.87 5.33
N GLY A 157 17.44 -9.15 4.34
CA GLY A 157 18.89 -9.03 4.13
C GLY A 157 19.57 -8.03 5.07
N ALA A 158 18.84 -7.01 5.52
CA ALA A 158 19.34 -5.95 6.39
C ALA A 158 18.26 -5.54 7.41
N PRO A 159 18.23 -6.13 8.63
CA PRO A 159 17.19 -5.86 9.63
C PRO A 159 17.08 -4.38 10.04
N GLY A 160 18.18 -3.61 9.95
CA GLY A 160 18.19 -2.17 10.19
C GLY A 160 17.32 -1.36 9.23
N ALA A 161 16.85 -1.96 8.13
CA ALA A 161 15.94 -1.34 7.17
C ALA A 161 14.46 -1.50 7.55
N ALA A 162 14.10 -1.98 8.75
CA ALA A 162 12.71 -2.25 9.16
C ALA A 162 11.75 -1.06 8.96
N ALA A 163 12.22 0.18 9.07
CA ALA A 163 11.43 1.39 8.83
C ALA A 163 11.01 1.56 7.35
N LEU A 164 11.64 0.85 6.42
CA LEU A 164 11.30 0.89 5.00
C LEU A 164 9.87 0.40 4.73
N MET A 165 9.38 -0.53 5.55
CA MET A 165 8.04 -1.09 5.40
C MET A 165 6.93 -0.04 5.60
N PRO A 166 6.85 0.66 6.75
CA PRO A 166 5.85 1.72 6.92
C PRO A 166 6.12 2.92 6.01
N VAL A 167 7.38 3.31 5.77
CA VAL A 167 7.69 4.47 4.91
C VAL A 167 7.24 4.23 3.48
N SER A 168 7.56 3.08 2.89
CA SER A 168 7.09 2.72 1.55
C SER A 168 5.57 2.58 1.50
N GLY A 169 4.93 2.07 2.56
CA GLY A 169 3.48 1.96 2.68
C GLY A 169 2.78 3.32 2.69
N VAL A 170 3.28 4.29 3.48
CA VAL A 170 2.79 5.69 3.45
C VAL A 170 2.94 6.24 2.05
N ALA A 171 4.13 6.12 1.47
CA ALA A 171 4.44 6.71 0.18
C ALA A 171 3.54 6.14 -0.93
N MET A 172 3.27 4.82 -0.91
CA MET A 172 2.34 4.15 -1.81
C MET A 172 0.89 4.57 -1.59
N LEU A 173 0.44 4.68 -0.33
CA LEU A 173 -0.89 5.18 0.02
C LEU A 173 -1.10 6.59 -0.52
N LEU A 174 -0.12 7.47 -0.32
CA LEU A 174 -0.19 8.85 -0.79
C LEU A 174 -0.19 8.94 -2.32
N SER A 175 0.69 8.19 -2.99
CA SER A 175 0.80 8.25 -4.47
C SER A 175 -0.45 7.67 -5.15
N LEU A 176 -0.86 6.45 -4.80
CA LEU A 176 -2.02 5.79 -5.40
C LEU A 176 -3.34 6.40 -4.92
N GLY A 177 -3.42 6.80 -3.65
CA GLY A 177 -4.57 7.50 -3.09
C GLY A 177 -4.78 8.87 -3.75
N ALA A 178 -3.72 9.65 -3.96
CA ALA A 178 -3.82 10.91 -4.70
C ALA A 178 -4.29 10.67 -6.15
N MET A 179 -3.76 9.64 -6.83
CA MET A 179 -4.22 9.30 -8.18
C MET A 179 -5.70 8.98 -8.23
N ALA A 180 -6.18 8.15 -7.30
CA ALA A 180 -7.59 7.79 -7.20
C ALA A 180 -8.48 9.01 -6.94
N VAL A 181 -8.14 9.82 -5.93
CA VAL A 181 -8.95 10.98 -5.53
C VAL A 181 -8.98 12.05 -6.61
N VAL A 182 -7.81 12.45 -7.13
CA VAL A 182 -7.72 13.52 -8.14
C VAL A 182 -8.40 13.12 -9.43
N SER A 183 -8.22 11.88 -9.90
CA SER A 183 -8.88 11.41 -11.12
C SER A 183 -10.39 11.40 -10.96
N THR A 184 -10.90 10.99 -9.79
CA THR A 184 -12.34 11.00 -9.50
C THR A 184 -12.89 12.43 -9.42
N VAL A 185 -12.20 13.34 -8.74
CA VAL A 185 -12.60 14.76 -8.68
C VAL A 185 -12.60 15.38 -10.09
N ASP A 186 -11.57 15.12 -10.90
CA ASP A 186 -11.51 15.66 -12.26
C ASP A 186 -12.63 15.08 -13.15
N MET A 187 -12.92 13.79 -13.04
CA MET A 187 -13.96 13.10 -13.80
C MET A 187 -15.37 13.68 -13.60
N TRP A 188 -15.68 14.12 -12.37
CA TRP A 188 -16.95 14.72 -12.01
C TRP A 188 -16.96 16.26 -12.08
N SER A 189 -15.80 16.88 -12.34
CA SER A 189 -15.71 18.33 -12.49
C SER A 189 -16.40 18.82 -13.77
N PRO A 190 -17.08 19.99 -13.75
CA PRO A 190 -17.73 20.55 -14.92
C PRO A 190 -16.78 20.73 -16.12
N ARG A 191 -17.26 20.48 -17.34
CA ARG A 191 -16.53 20.87 -18.55
C ARG A 191 -16.55 22.40 -18.60
N ARG A 192 -15.39 23.06 -18.50
CA ARG A 192 -15.33 24.50 -18.80
C ARG A 192 -15.69 24.65 -20.28
N SER A 193 -16.88 25.18 -20.56
CA SER A 193 -17.26 25.57 -21.91
C SER A 193 -16.24 26.59 -22.41
N ARG A 194 -15.74 26.40 -23.63
CA ARG A 194 -14.84 27.35 -24.28
C ARG A 194 -15.68 28.60 -24.57
N ARG A 195 -15.76 29.51 -23.61
CA ARG A 195 -16.45 30.80 -23.75
C ARG A 195 -15.66 31.60 -24.81
N GLY A 196 -16.11 31.54 -26.06
CA GLY A 196 -15.40 32.19 -27.17
C GLY A 196 -15.65 31.62 -28.58
N GLU A 197 -16.40 30.53 -28.74
CA GLU A 197 -16.90 30.18 -30.08
C GLU A 197 -18.01 31.19 -30.42
N ALA A 198 -17.68 32.21 -31.23
CA ALA A 198 -18.69 33.08 -31.80
C ALA A 198 -19.69 32.22 -32.58
N PRO A 199 -21.01 32.49 -32.50
CA PRO A 199 -21.98 31.77 -33.31
C PRO A 199 -21.57 31.89 -34.79
N PRO A 200 -21.75 30.83 -35.60
CA PRO A 200 -21.48 30.92 -37.03
C PRO A 200 -22.26 32.11 -37.59
N PRO A 201 -21.66 32.92 -38.49
CA PRO A 201 -22.38 34.01 -39.12
C PRO A 201 -23.64 33.41 -39.76
N SER A 202 -24.81 33.89 -39.31
CA SER A 202 -26.07 33.54 -39.95
C SER A 202 -25.94 33.89 -41.42
N GLU A 203 -26.26 32.94 -42.29
CA GLU A 203 -26.39 33.18 -43.73
C GLU A 203 -27.32 34.38 -43.90
N ALA A 204 -26.73 35.52 -44.27
CA ALA A 204 -27.47 36.69 -44.70
C ALA A 204 -27.97 36.40 -46.11
N GLU A 205 -29.29 36.51 -46.25
CA GLU A 205 -30.08 36.46 -47.48
C GLU A 205 -29.42 37.15 -48.69
#